data_AF-A0A2D5YAC3-F1
#
_entry.id   AF-A0A2D5YAC3-F1
#
_cell.length_a   1.000
_cell.length_b   1.000
_cell.length_c   1.000
_cell.angle_alpha   90.00
_cell.angle_beta   90.00
_cell.angle_gamma   90.00
#
_symmetry.space_group_name_H-M   'P 1'
#
loop_
_entity.id
_entity.type
_entity.pdbx_description
1 polymer ?
#
loop_
_entity_poly.entity_id
_entity_poly.type
_entity_poly.pdbx_seq_one_letter_code
_entity_poly.pdbx_strand_id
1 'polypeptide(L)'
;MAWSKQGTLGSETQQRGKQMKDMISQLHEWIKLVSQVGIGLIALGVIVEIVFGTGAIFGGSVIANITQIVNQIGGQNGFVGLIAILLILAIFQRSNK
;
A
#
# COMPACT_ATOMS: atom_id res chain seq x y z
N MET A 1 -7.12 -34.28 -41.74
CA MET A 1 -7.94 -33.21 -41.12
C MET A 1 -7.49 -32.89 -39.68
N ALA A 2 -6.18 -32.94 -39.36
CA ALA A 2 -5.70 -32.74 -37.98
C ALA A 2 -5.18 -31.31 -37.69
N TRP A 3 -5.17 -30.42 -38.69
CA TRP A 3 -4.50 -29.12 -38.61
C TRP A 3 -5.37 -27.96 -38.09
N SER A 4 -6.68 -28.15 -37.84
CA SER A 4 -7.56 -27.05 -37.40
C SER A 4 -7.63 -26.83 -35.88
N LYS A 5 -7.21 -27.79 -35.04
CA LYS A 5 -7.32 -27.68 -33.58
C LYS A 5 -6.14 -26.99 -32.89
N GLN A 6 -5.00 -26.84 -33.57
CA GLN A 6 -3.78 -26.30 -32.94
C GLN A 6 -3.77 -24.76 -32.87
N GLY A 7 -4.52 -24.08 -33.75
CA GLY A 7 -4.64 -22.62 -33.75
C GLY A 7 -5.54 -22.04 -32.66
N THR A 8 -6.52 -22.80 -32.16
CA THR A 8 -7.52 -22.30 -31.19
C THR A 8 -6.98 -22.26 -29.76
N LEU A 9 -6.14 -23.23 -29.37
CA LEU A 9 -5.56 -23.34 -28.02
C LEU A 9 -4.61 -22.18 -27.64
N GLY A 10 -3.92 -21.61 -28.64
CA GLY A 10 -3.05 -20.44 -28.43
C GLY A 10 -3.82 -19.15 -28.16
N SER A 11 -4.99 -18.99 -28.77
CA SER A 11 -5.84 -17.81 -28.58
C SER A 11 -6.55 -17.80 -27.22
N GLU A 12 -7.00 -18.97 -26.74
CA GLU A 12 -7.66 -19.10 -25.43
C GLU A 12 -6.70 -18.86 -24.26
N THR A 13 -5.46 -19.35 -24.35
CA THR A 13 -4.45 -19.13 -23.29
C THR A 13 -3.98 -17.67 -23.22
N GLN A 14 -3.83 -16.99 -24.35
CA GLN A 14 -3.58 -15.54 -24.38
C GLN A 14 -4.77 -14.73 -23.87
N GLN A 15 -6.00 -15.09 -24.25
CA GLN A 15 -7.20 -14.39 -23.82
C GLN A 15 -7.41 -14.55 -22.32
N ARG A 16 -7.14 -15.73 -21.75
CA ARG A 16 -7.14 -15.95 -20.29
C ARG A 16 -6.05 -15.15 -19.58
N GLY A 17 -4.85 -15.09 -20.15
CA GLY A 17 -3.77 -14.26 -19.62
C GLY A 17 -4.12 -12.76 -19.62
N LYS A 18 -4.80 -12.28 -20.67
CA LYS A 18 -5.29 -10.89 -20.75
C LYS A 18 -6.40 -10.64 -19.73
N GLN A 19 -7.42 -11.51 -19.65
CA GLN A 19 -8.52 -11.39 -18.69
C GLN A 19 -8.01 -11.38 -17.24
N MET A 20 -7.03 -12.23 -16.91
CA MET A 20 -6.44 -12.25 -15.56
C MET A 20 -5.68 -10.96 -15.25
N LYS A 21 -4.94 -10.41 -16.22
CA LYS A 21 -4.29 -9.10 -16.06
C LYS A 21 -5.30 -7.98 -15.87
N ASP A 22 -6.39 -7.98 -16.65
CA ASP A 22 -7.44 -6.97 -16.56
C ASP A 22 -8.14 -7.02 -15.19
N MET A 23 -8.42 -8.21 -14.65
CA MET A 23 -9.00 -8.37 -13.31
C MET A 23 -8.05 -7.87 -12.20
N ILE A 24 -6.76 -8.19 -12.28
CA ILE A 24 -5.77 -7.72 -11.29
C ILE A 24 -5.62 -6.20 -11.36
N SER A 25 -5.59 -5.62 -12.57
CA SER A 25 -5.52 -4.16 -12.76
C SER A 25 -6.74 -3.47 -12.16
N GLN A 26 -7.94 -3.99 -12.42
CA GLN A 26 -9.17 -3.44 -11.84
C GLN A 26 -9.13 -3.50 -10.31
N LEU A 27 -8.80 -4.66 -9.73
CA LEU A 27 -8.68 -4.78 -8.27
C LEU A 27 -7.67 -3.79 -7.69
N HIS A 28 -6.53 -3.61 -8.36
CA HIS A 28 -5.51 -2.66 -7.94
C HIS A 28 -6.01 -1.20 -7.99
N GLU A 29 -6.77 -0.84 -9.02
CA GLU A 29 -7.43 0.47 -9.12
C GLU A 29 -8.45 0.68 -8.00
N TRP A 30 -9.28 -0.32 -7.70
CA TRP A 30 -10.23 -0.26 -6.59
C TRP A 30 -9.55 -0.08 -5.24
N ILE A 31 -8.48 -0.84 -4.97
CA ILE A 31 -7.70 -0.69 -3.74
C ILE A 31 -7.13 0.73 -3.65
N LYS A 32 -6.57 1.25 -4.74
CA LYS A 32 -6.05 2.63 -4.78
C LYS A 32 -7.13 3.66 -4.44
N LEU A 33 -8.31 3.55 -5.05
CA LEU A 33 -9.41 4.48 -4.82
C LEU A 33 -9.89 4.41 -3.36
N VAL A 34 -10.11 3.21 -2.83
CA VAL A 34 -10.55 3.01 -1.44
C VAL A 34 -9.48 3.50 -0.46
N SER A 35 -8.20 3.23 -0.72
CA SER A 35 -7.11 3.75 0.12
C SER A 35 -7.04 5.27 0.09
N GLN A 36 -7.21 5.90 -1.07
CA GLN A 36 -7.22 7.36 -1.18
C GLN A 36 -8.35 7.99 -0.35
N VAL A 37 -9.57 7.43 -0.44
CA VAL A 37 -10.70 7.86 0.39
C VAL A 37 -10.45 7.57 1.86
N GLY A 38 -9.94 6.38 2.19
CA GLY A 38 -9.62 5.95 3.55
C GLY A 38 -8.65 6.88 4.26
N ILE A 39 -7.60 7.36 3.57
CA ILE A 39 -6.66 8.34 4.11
C ILE A 39 -7.39 9.65 4.47
N GLY A 40 -8.30 10.12 3.62
CA GLY A 40 -9.14 11.28 3.91
C GLY A 40 -10.01 11.09 5.15
N LEU A 41 -10.60 9.90 5.32
CA LEU A 41 -11.39 9.56 6.51
C LEU A 41 -10.53 9.52 7.78
N ILE A 42 -9.31 8.98 7.71
CA ILE A 42 -8.35 8.99 8.83
C ILE A 42 -8.01 10.43 9.22
N ALA A 43 -7.73 11.30 8.25
CA ALA A 43 -7.43 12.71 8.49
C ALA A 43 -8.61 13.43 9.18
N LEU A 44 -9.84 13.19 8.73
CA LEU A 44 -11.04 13.71 9.39
C LEU A 44 -11.16 13.21 10.83
N GLY A 45 -10.88 11.92 11.07
CA GLY A 45 -10.91 11.35 12.41
C GLY A 45 -9.91 11.99 13.36
N VAL A 46 -8.71 12.28 12.88
CA VAL A 46 -7.69 13.03 13.64
C VAL A 46 -8.17 14.44 13.99
N ILE A 47 -8.77 15.17 13.03
CA ILE A 47 -9.29 16.53 13.29
C ILE A 47 -10.37 16.50 14.37
N VAL A 48 -11.33 15.57 14.28
CA VAL A 48 -12.42 15.44 15.25
C VAL A 48 -11.86 15.12 16.65
N GLU A 49 -10.89 14.22 16.73
CA GLU A 49 -10.26 13.87 18.01
C GLU A 49 -9.47 15.04 18.63
N ILE A 50 -8.84 15.88 17.81
CA ILE A 50 -8.17 17.11 18.28
C ILE A 50 -9.18 18.11 18.84
N VAL A 51 -10.33 18.29 18.18
CA VAL A 51 -11.33 19.32 18.56
C VAL A 51 -12.17 18.89 19.76
N PHE A 52 -12.62 17.64 19.78
CA PHE A 52 -13.59 17.14 20.76
C PHE A 52 -12.95 16.27 21.85
N GLY A 53 -11.67 15.92 21.71
CA GLY A 53 -10.92 15.10 22.66
C GLY A 53 -10.85 13.61 22.30
N THR A 54 -10.06 12.87 23.07
CA THR A 54 -9.76 11.45 22.84
C THR A 54 -11.02 10.60 22.83
N GLY A 55 -11.16 9.73 21.82
CA GLY A 55 -12.31 8.83 21.71
C GLY A 55 -13.58 9.48 21.13
N ALA A 56 -13.50 10.71 20.64
CA ALA A 56 -14.63 11.43 20.04
C ALA A 56 -15.30 10.69 18.86
N ILE A 57 -14.58 9.79 18.19
CA ILE A 57 -15.13 8.96 17.12
C ILE A 57 -15.27 7.51 17.59
N PHE A 58 -16.52 7.03 17.70
CA PHE A 58 -16.88 5.64 18.02
C PHE A 58 -16.18 5.05 19.25
N GLY A 59 -15.76 5.88 20.22
CA GLY A 59 -15.02 5.43 21.41
C GLY A 59 -13.59 4.94 21.13
N GLY A 60 -13.12 5.07 19.89
CA GLY A 60 -11.76 4.73 19.46
C GLY A 60 -10.90 5.98 19.27
N SER A 61 -9.60 5.85 19.51
CA SER A 61 -8.63 6.92 19.28
C SER A 61 -7.82 6.62 18.02
N VAL A 62 -8.04 7.42 16.97
CA VAL A 62 -7.28 7.32 15.72
C VAL A 62 -5.83 7.74 15.98
N ILE A 63 -5.64 8.78 16.79
CA ILE A 63 -4.32 9.30 17.14
C ILE A 63 -3.52 8.27 17.94
N ALA A 64 -4.14 7.59 18.92
CA ALA A 64 -3.47 6.56 19.70
C ALA A 64 -3.08 5.35 18.84
N ASN A 65 -3.97 4.90 17.95
CA ASN A 65 -3.68 3.80 17.04
C ASN A 65 -2.47 4.11 16.14
N ILE A 66 -2.42 5.31 15.56
CA ILE A 66 -1.28 5.76 14.73
C ILE A 66 -0.01 5.85 15.57
N THR A 67 -0.08 6.48 16.75
CA THR A 67 1.08 6.65 17.64
C THR A 67 1.65 5.31 18.09
N GLN A 68 0.80 4.33 18.39
CA GLN A 68 1.23 2.98 18.75
C GLN A 68 2.00 2.31 17.60
N ILE A 69 1.48 2.38 16.37
CA ILE A 69 2.14 1.80 15.19
C ILE A 69 3.49 2.50 14.94
N VAL A 70 3.53 3.82 15.04
CA VAL A 70 4.77 4.60 14.88
C VAL A 70 5.79 4.19 15.93
N ASN A 71 5.39 3.99 17.19
CA ASN A 71 6.28 3.54 18.25
C ASN A 71 6.78 2.10 18.03
N GLN A 72 5.99 1.23 17.39
CA GLN A 72 6.44 -0.12 17.02
C GLN A 72 7.48 -0.09 15.90
N ILE A 73 7.33 0.80 14.92
CA ILE A 73 8.27 0.94 13.80
C ILE A 73 9.54 1.67 14.25
N GLY A 74 9.37 2.77 15.00
CA GLY A 74 10.43 3.69 15.41
C GLY A 74 11.03 3.41 16.79
N GLY A 75 10.60 2.34 17.47
CA GLY A 75 11.03 1.98 18.83
C GLY A 75 12.48 1.51 18.90
N GLN A 76 12.76 0.48 19.71
CA GLN A 76 14.13 -0.02 19.94
C GLN A 76 14.94 -0.32 18.66
N ASN A 77 14.27 -0.70 17.57
CA ASN A 77 14.89 -1.00 16.28
C ASN A 77 14.79 0.16 15.27
N GLY A 78 14.07 1.24 15.58
CA GLY A 78 13.88 2.40 14.69
C GLY A 78 15.19 3.12 14.38
N PHE A 79 16.09 3.20 15.37
CA PHE A 79 17.44 3.75 15.17
C PHE A 79 18.25 2.94 14.15
N VAL A 80 18.16 1.61 14.18
CA VAL A 80 18.81 0.74 13.20
C VAL A 80 18.25 0.99 11.79
N GLY A 81 16.94 1.23 11.67
CA GLY A 81 16.30 1.62 10.41
C GLY A 81 16.82 2.96 9.87
N LEU A 82 16.99 3.97 10.72
CA LEU A 82 17.58 5.26 10.36
C LEU A 82 19.04 5.10 9.88
N ILE A 83 19.85 4.33 10.58
CA ILE A 83 21.23 4.04 10.17
C ILE A 83 21.26 3.32 8.82
N ALA A 84 20.37 2.34 8.60
CA ALA A 84 20.28 1.63 7.32
C ALA A 84 19.98 2.60 6.15
N ILE A 85 19.05 3.55 6.33
CA ILE A 85 18.73 4.56 5.31
C ILE A 85 19.94 5.44 5.03
N LEU A 86 20.64 5.91 6.07
CA LEU A 86 21.84 6.73 5.90
C LEU A 86 22.94 5.99 5.14
N LEU A 87 23.15 4.71 5.44
CA LEU A 87 24.12 3.87 4.72
C LEU A 87 23.74 3.70 3.25
N ILE A 88 22.46 3.43 2.95
CA ILE A 88 21.97 3.30 1.57
C ILE A 88 22.18 4.61 0.81
N LEU A 89 21.85 5.76 1.41
CA LEU A 89 22.06 7.08 0.79
C LEU A 89 23.54 7.38 0.57
N ALA A 90 24.40 7.03 1.53
CA ALA A 90 25.85 7.22 1.41
C ALA A 90 26.44 6.37 0.25
N ILE A 91 25.98 5.12 0.10
CA ILE A 91 26.38 4.26 -1.03
C ILE A 91 25.87 4.83 -2.35
N PHE A 92 24.60 5.25 -2.40
CA PHE A 92 24.00 5.81 -3.60
C PHE A 92 24.72 7.09 -4.07
N GLN A 93 25.03 8.01 -3.15
CA GLN A 93 25.78 9.22 -3.47
C GLN A 93 27.22 8.94 -3.90
N ARG A 94 27.88 7.92 -3.32
CA ARG A 94 29.21 7.50 -3.74
C ARG A 94 29.22 6.91 -5.15
N SER A 95 28.18 6.17 -5.52
CA SER A 95 28.06 5.56 -6.85
C SER A 95 27.71 6.56 -7.97
N ASN A 96 27.28 7.77 -7.61
CA ASN A 96 26.90 8.82 -8.56
C ASN A 96 28.02 9.85 -8.81
N LYS A 97 29.27 9.47 -8.56
CA LYS A 97 30.49 10.15 -9.00
C LYS A 97 31.32 9.20 -9.83
#